data_AF-A0A8T5AL45-F1
#
_entry.id   AF-A0A8T5AL45-F1
#
_cell.length_a   1.000
_cell.length_b   1.000
_cell.length_c   1.000
_cell.angle_alpha   90.00
_cell.angle_beta   90.00
_cell.angle_gamma   90.00
#
_symmetry.space_group_name_H-M   'P 1'
#
loop_
_entity.id
_entity.type
_entity.pdbx_description
1 polymer ?
#
loop_
_entity_poly.entity_id
_entity_poly.type
_entity_poly.pdbx_seq_one_letter_code
_entity_poly.pdbx_strand_id
1 'polypeptide(L)'
;MLEHLRSYADKGGLIDRTLLNRVKLELCRKFSPSRIPSNTELIRLLRRGDELRYTLTLKRRRSSSGVIIVAVMAKPHPCPHGRCLYCPSIPGVPQSYTGFEPSSMRGLQHGFDPFLQVESRLRQLNEMGHEIDKVELIIQGGTFPSTPLSYQRWFIKRCLDAITGVESSSIEEAKKNAEHAQIRNSGITIETRPDWCKERHVDLMLQLGVTRVELGVQALDDAIYDLVRRGHAVSDVVEAIRIAKDSGLKVCVHMMPGLPGSNPERDLKDFEKLFKDAQFKPDMLKIYPCLVLRDSELYGWWASGRYKPYELDTVMDLLARVKEMAPPWIRIMRIQRDIPAKMIVAGVRKSNLRQLIHKRLMETGRRCRCIRCREVGLKANEPDPSELNIEVRKIVYEASEGLEIFISAEDFEEELLVGYLRLRIPSPKAHRPEALDSAIVRELHIYGRMLPVGWRAPQAFQHRGWGKRLLEEAECEAVKRGLEKILVTSGLGVKPYYARHGYIHYGPYMAKTL
;
A
#
# COMPACT_ATOMS: atom_id res chain seq x y z
N MET A 1 -12.27 -34.94 -7.29
CA MET A 1 -11.02 -34.12 -7.22
C MET A 1 -10.70 -33.68 -5.80
N LEU A 2 -11.59 -32.94 -5.13
CA LEU A 2 -11.35 -32.45 -3.77
C LEU A 2 -11.08 -33.58 -2.76
N GLU A 3 -11.84 -34.68 -2.82
CA GLU A 3 -11.61 -35.86 -1.97
C GLU A 3 -10.23 -36.50 -2.21
N HIS A 4 -9.76 -36.53 -3.46
CA HIS A 4 -8.43 -37.04 -3.80
C HIS A 4 -7.31 -36.15 -3.23
N LEU A 5 -7.51 -34.84 -3.28
CA LEU A 5 -6.60 -33.88 -2.66
C LEU A 5 -6.59 -34.03 -1.14
N ARG A 6 -7.76 -34.21 -0.50
CA ARG A 6 -7.84 -34.48 0.95
C ARG A 6 -7.08 -35.75 1.32
N SER A 7 -7.35 -36.85 0.63
CA SER A 7 -6.66 -38.13 0.88
C SER A 7 -5.13 -38.02 0.74
N TYR A 8 -4.64 -37.15 -0.15
CA TYR A 8 -3.21 -36.88 -0.28
C TYR A 8 -2.66 -36.05 0.90
N ALA A 9 -3.38 -35.01 1.33
CA ALA A 9 -3.02 -34.23 2.52
C ALA A 9 -3.07 -35.07 3.81
N ASP A 10 -4.09 -35.92 3.98
CA ASP A 10 -4.26 -36.80 5.14
C ASP A 10 -3.11 -37.82 5.27
N LYS A 11 -2.45 -38.15 4.15
CA LYS A 11 -1.24 -38.99 4.11
C LYS A 11 0.06 -38.22 4.37
N GLY A 12 -0.03 -36.97 4.84
CA GLY A 12 1.11 -36.08 5.09
C GLY A 12 1.71 -35.45 3.83
N GLY A 13 1.05 -35.57 2.67
CA GLY A 13 1.55 -35.04 1.42
C GLY A 13 1.31 -33.53 1.27
N LEU A 14 2.35 -32.77 0.93
CA LEU A 14 2.21 -31.34 0.63
C LEU A 14 1.49 -31.14 -0.71
N ILE A 15 0.39 -30.39 -0.70
CA ILE A 15 -0.31 -30.03 -1.94
C ILE A 15 0.27 -28.74 -2.52
N ASP A 16 1.21 -28.90 -3.44
CA ASP A 16 1.74 -27.81 -4.24
C ASP A 16 0.96 -27.63 -5.55
N ARG A 17 1.33 -26.61 -6.35
CA ARG A 17 0.69 -26.37 -7.65
C ARG A 17 0.92 -27.49 -8.65
N THR A 18 2.07 -28.15 -8.58
CA THR A 18 2.47 -29.22 -9.49
C THR A 18 1.56 -30.43 -9.30
N LEU A 19 1.40 -30.86 -8.05
CA LEU A 19 0.50 -31.93 -7.64
C LEU A 19 -0.95 -31.57 -7.98
N LEU A 20 -1.40 -30.37 -7.65
CA LEU A 20 -2.76 -29.93 -7.96
C LEU A 20 -3.06 -30.08 -9.47
N ASN A 21 -2.15 -29.64 -10.33
CA ASN A 21 -2.32 -29.76 -11.77
C ASN A 21 -2.28 -31.22 -12.23
N ARG A 22 -1.40 -32.04 -11.65
CA ARG A 22 -1.32 -33.48 -11.93
C ARG A 22 -2.62 -34.20 -11.58
N VAL A 23 -3.13 -34.02 -10.36
CA VAL A 23 -4.38 -34.62 -9.88
C VAL A 23 -5.56 -34.20 -10.74
N LYS A 24 -5.62 -32.93 -11.16
CA LYS A 24 -6.65 -32.45 -12.09
C LYS A 24 -6.59 -33.19 -13.43
N LEU A 25 -5.40 -33.31 -14.03
CA LEU A 25 -5.22 -33.97 -15.31
C LEU A 25 -5.52 -35.47 -15.24
N GLU A 26 -5.05 -36.16 -14.20
CA GLU A 26 -5.30 -37.59 -13.99
C GLU A 26 -6.79 -37.90 -13.84
N LEU A 27 -7.50 -37.14 -13.00
CA LEU A 27 -8.93 -37.33 -12.81
C LEU A 27 -9.75 -36.92 -14.04
N CYS A 28 -9.34 -35.86 -14.76
CA CYS A 28 -9.97 -35.52 -16.04
C CYS A 28 -9.77 -36.62 -17.09
N ARG A 29 -8.61 -37.30 -17.13
CA ARG A 29 -8.41 -38.47 -18.01
C ARG A 29 -9.28 -39.65 -17.63
N LYS A 30 -9.47 -39.88 -16.31
CA LYS A 30 -10.28 -41.00 -15.80
C LYS A 30 -11.78 -40.82 -16.02
N PHE A 31 -12.29 -39.60 -15.82
CA PHE A 31 -13.73 -39.33 -15.80
C PHE A 31 -14.22 -38.54 -17.04
N SER A 32 -13.32 -38.14 -17.94
CA SER A 32 -13.60 -37.48 -19.22
C SER A 32 -14.62 -36.32 -19.15
N PRO A 33 -14.47 -35.33 -18.24
CA PRO A 33 -15.36 -34.18 -18.22
C PRO A 33 -15.14 -33.30 -19.45
N SER A 34 -16.15 -32.51 -19.84
CA SER A 34 -16.08 -31.60 -20.99
C SER A 34 -14.97 -30.55 -20.89
N ARG A 35 -14.49 -30.23 -19.68
CA ARG A 35 -13.31 -29.40 -19.43
C ARG A 35 -12.69 -29.66 -18.06
N ILE A 36 -11.44 -29.22 -17.91
CA ILE A 36 -10.75 -29.22 -16.62
C ILE A 36 -11.36 -28.12 -15.73
N PRO A 37 -11.82 -28.44 -14.50
CA PRO A 37 -12.37 -27.44 -13.60
C PRO A 37 -11.29 -26.45 -13.13
N SER A 38 -11.63 -25.17 -13.16
CA SER A 38 -10.80 -24.08 -12.65
C SER A 38 -10.66 -24.14 -11.13
N ASN A 39 -9.64 -23.47 -10.58
CA ASN A 39 -9.51 -23.37 -9.12
C ASN A 39 -10.72 -22.68 -8.49
N THR A 40 -11.27 -21.65 -9.14
CA THR A 40 -12.46 -20.94 -8.67
C THR A 40 -13.67 -21.87 -8.50
N GLU A 41 -13.88 -22.79 -9.44
CA GLU A 41 -14.97 -23.77 -9.35
C GLU A 41 -14.76 -24.75 -8.20
N LEU A 42 -13.53 -25.21 -8.00
CA LEU A 42 -13.19 -26.06 -6.85
C LEU A 42 -13.36 -25.31 -5.52
N ILE A 43 -12.96 -24.04 -5.46
CA ILE A 43 -13.08 -23.19 -4.26
C ILE A 43 -14.56 -22.97 -3.87
N ARG A 44 -15.46 -22.83 -4.84
CA ARG A 44 -16.91 -22.65 -4.57
C ARG A 44 -17.54 -23.83 -3.84
N LEU A 45 -16.96 -25.03 -3.96
CA LEU A 45 -17.41 -26.23 -3.26
C LEU A 45 -16.84 -26.37 -1.84
N LEU A 46 -15.89 -25.50 -1.45
CA LEU A 46 -15.23 -25.56 -0.14
C LEU A 46 -15.82 -24.55 0.84
N ARG A 47 -16.07 -24.99 2.08
CA ARG A 47 -16.50 -24.13 3.18
C ARG A 47 -15.40 -23.13 3.58
N ARG A 48 -15.78 -21.99 4.17
CA ARG A 48 -14.81 -21.04 4.76
C ARG A 48 -13.94 -21.77 5.81
N GLY A 49 -12.66 -21.39 5.90
CA GLY A 49 -11.70 -22.02 6.81
C GLY A 49 -11.12 -23.37 6.34
N ASP A 50 -11.58 -23.91 5.21
CA ASP A 50 -11.05 -25.18 4.69
C ASP A 50 -9.59 -25.03 4.21
N GLU A 51 -8.70 -25.90 4.69
CA GLU A 51 -7.27 -25.85 4.39
C GLU A 51 -6.96 -25.91 2.88
N LEU A 52 -7.79 -26.64 2.11
CA LEU A 52 -7.63 -26.72 0.66
C LEU A 52 -7.89 -25.38 -0.03
N ARG A 53 -8.68 -24.47 0.56
CA ARG A 53 -8.90 -23.13 -0.02
C ARG A 53 -7.59 -22.36 -0.11
N TYR A 54 -6.74 -22.47 0.91
CA TYR A 54 -5.42 -21.83 0.88
C TYR A 54 -4.60 -22.32 -0.32
N THR A 55 -4.61 -23.63 -0.55
CA THR A 55 -3.86 -24.23 -1.66
C THR A 55 -4.43 -23.82 -3.02
N LEU A 56 -5.75 -23.76 -3.15
CA LEU A 56 -6.41 -23.39 -4.39
C LEU A 56 -6.39 -21.88 -4.67
N THR A 57 -6.18 -21.05 -3.64
CA THR A 57 -6.23 -19.58 -3.72
C THR A 57 -5.32 -19.04 -4.81
N LEU A 58 -5.92 -18.24 -5.70
CA LEU A 58 -5.22 -17.60 -6.80
C LEU A 58 -4.50 -16.34 -6.31
N LYS A 59 -3.32 -16.04 -6.88
CA LYS A 59 -2.55 -14.82 -6.57
C LYS A 59 -2.34 -14.58 -5.06
N ARG A 60 -1.96 -15.62 -4.29
CA ARG A 60 -1.79 -15.61 -2.82
C ARG A 60 -1.04 -14.38 -2.25
N ARG A 61 -0.05 -13.83 -2.97
CA ARG A 61 0.67 -12.60 -2.59
C ARG A 61 -0.23 -11.36 -2.38
N ARG A 62 -1.51 -11.40 -2.79
CA ARG A 62 -2.49 -10.33 -2.57
C ARG A 62 -3.00 -10.24 -1.13
N SER A 63 -2.88 -11.31 -0.35
CA SER A 63 -3.34 -11.38 1.04
C SER A 63 -2.21 -11.68 2.02
N SER A 64 -0.97 -11.82 1.52
CA SER A 64 0.18 -12.27 2.33
C SER A 64 0.68 -11.23 3.35
N SER A 65 0.31 -9.97 3.19
CA SER A 65 0.61 -8.92 4.17
C SER A 65 -0.43 -8.83 5.30
N GLY A 66 -1.43 -9.72 5.32
CA GLY A 66 -2.50 -9.70 6.32
C GLY A 66 -3.59 -8.65 6.09
N VAL A 67 -3.58 -8.00 4.92
CA VAL A 67 -4.50 -6.92 4.54
C VAL A 67 -4.85 -7.06 3.06
N ILE A 68 -6.14 -7.04 2.73
CA ILE A 68 -6.62 -7.03 1.35
C ILE A 68 -6.68 -5.59 0.82
N ILE A 69 -5.99 -5.33 -0.29
CA ILE A 69 -6.04 -4.03 -0.95
C ILE A 69 -7.22 -3.96 -1.93
N VAL A 70 -8.12 -3.00 -1.72
CA VAL A 70 -9.23 -2.67 -2.61
C VAL A 70 -9.00 -1.27 -3.19
N ALA A 71 -8.51 -1.24 -4.43
CA ALA A 71 -8.34 0.00 -5.18
C ALA A 71 -9.61 0.33 -5.97
N VAL A 72 -10.11 1.55 -5.75
CA VAL A 72 -11.30 2.14 -6.39
C VAL A 72 -10.91 3.42 -7.10
N MET A 73 -11.60 3.71 -8.19
CA MET A 73 -11.31 4.84 -9.04
C MET A 73 -12.37 5.92 -8.87
N ALA A 74 -11.94 7.14 -8.54
CA ALA A 74 -12.83 8.30 -8.54
C ALA A 74 -13.25 8.64 -9.97
N LYS A 75 -14.38 9.34 -10.11
CA LYS A 75 -14.86 9.85 -11.39
C LYS A 75 -13.78 10.75 -12.02
N PRO A 76 -13.56 10.70 -13.34
CA PRO A 76 -12.63 11.60 -14.00
C PRO A 76 -12.95 13.05 -13.65
N HIS A 77 -11.96 13.75 -13.11
CA HIS A 77 -12.02 15.16 -12.79
C HIS A 77 -10.75 15.83 -13.34
N PRO A 78 -10.85 16.99 -14.02
CA PRO A 78 -9.69 17.69 -14.54
C PRO A 78 -8.66 17.98 -13.44
N CYS A 79 -7.38 17.90 -13.79
CA CYS A 79 -6.32 18.35 -12.90
C CYS A 79 -6.38 19.88 -12.76
N PRO A 80 -6.31 20.44 -11.54
CA PRO A 80 -6.45 21.88 -11.33
C PRO A 80 -5.43 22.77 -12.05
N HIS A 81 -4.24 22.23 -12.37
CA HIS A 81 -3.16 22.95 -13.06
C HIS A 81 -3.12 22.70 -14.57
N GLY A 82 -4.10 21.97 -15.14
CA GLY A 82 -4.03 21.47 -16.51
C GLY A 82 -3.42 20.07 -16.59
N ARG A 83 -2.41 19.86 -17.44
CA ARG A 83 -1.92 18.51 -17.77
C ARG A 83 -0.39 18.43 -17.77
N CYS A 84 0.16 17.48 -17.03
CA CYS A 84 1.58 17.14 -17.11
C CYS A 84 1.94 16.50 -18.47
N LEU A 85 3.13 16.80 -18.98
CA LEU A 85 3.63 16.36 -20.30
C LEU A 85 3.52 14.84 -20.54
N TYR A 86 3.84 14.05 -19.50
CA TYR A 86 3.88 12.58 -19.56
C TYR A 86 2.55 11.89 -19.24
N CYS A 87 1.53 12.62 -18.77
CA CYS A 87 0.27 11.99 -18.41
C CYS A 87 -0.59 11.73 -19.65
N PRO A 88 -1.09 10.49 -19.85
CA PRO A 88 -2.05 10.22 -20.89
C PRO A 88 -3.37 10.96 -20.62
N SER A 89 -4.06 11.33 -21.70
CA SER A 89 -5.34 12.04 -21.67
C SER A 89 -6.34 11.32 -22.57
N ILE A 90 -7.16 10.45 -21.97
CA ILE A 90 -8.16 9.66 -22.68
C ILE A 90 -9.55 10.09 -22.19
N PRO A 91 -10.48 10.47 -23.10
CA PRO A 91 -11.84 10.84 -22.70
C PRO A 91 -12.52 9.78 -21.83
N GLY A 92 -13.18 10.22 -20.76
CA GLY A 92 -13.88 9.33 -19.83
C GLY A 92 -12.99 8.50 -18.89
N VAL A 93 -11.66 8.65 -18.96
CA VAL A 93 -10.70 7.97 -18.10
C VAL A 93 -10.06 8.99 -17.15
N PRO A 94 -9.83 8.65 -15.86
CA PRO A 94 -9.14 9.54 -14.94
C PRO A 94 -7.74 9.91 -15.43
N GLN A 95 -7.33 11.15 -15.14
CA GLN A 95 -6.05 11.68 -15.57
C GLN A 95 -4.89 10.77 -15.14
N SER A 96 -3.91 10.59 -16.02
CA SER A 96 -2.73 9.73 -15.83
C SER A 96 -2.96 8.23 -16.04
N TYR A 97 -4.18 7.75 -16.28
CA TYR A 97 -4.51 6.34 -16.54
C TYR A 97 -4.83 6.08 -18.01
N THR A 98 -4.70 4.82 -18.43
CA THR A 98 -5.00 4.37 -19.80
C THR A 98 -6.40 3.78 -19.97
N GLY A 99 -7.12 3.53 -18.87
CA GLY A 99 -8.44 2.88 -18.89
C GLY A 99 -8.35 1.36 -18.89
N PHE A 100 -7.17 0.80 -19.18
CA PHE A 100 -6.94 -0.65 -19.23
C PHE A 100 -6.30 -1.21 -17.96
N GLU A 101 -5.99 -0.38 -16.97
CA GLU A 101 -5.55 -0.87 -15.66
C GLU A 101 -6.73 -1.56 -14.94
N PRO A 102 -6.49 -2.59 -14.10
CA PRO A 102 -7.58 -3.35 -13.47
C PRO A 102 -8.54 -2.54 -12.58
N SER A 103 -8.11 -1.41 -12.04
CA SER A 103 -8.97 -0.49 -11.28
C SER A 103 -9.69 0.48 -12.21
N SER A 104 -9.02 1.04 -13.23
CA SER A 104 -9.64 1.88 -14.26
C SER A 104 -10.77 1.15 -14.99
N MET A 105 -10.54 -0.09 -15.42
CA MET A 105 -11.57 -0.92 -16.08
C MET A 105 -12.77 -1.16 -15.16
N ARG A 106 -12.55 -1.42 -13.87
CA ARG A 106 -13.65 -1.56 -12.90
C ARG A 106 -14.42 -0.25 -12.74
N GLY A 107 -13.72 0.89 -12.69
CA GLY A 107 -14.33 2.21 -12.67
C GLY A 107 -15.27 2.40 -13.87
N LEU A 108 -14.77 2.16 -15.08
CA LEU A 108 -15.54 2.28 -16.32
C LEU A 108 -16.77 1.34 -16.34
N GLN A 109 -16.59 0.06 -15.96
CA GLN A 109 -17.66 -0.94 -15.92
C GLN A 109 -18.82 -0.56 -15.00
N HIS A 110 -18.53 0.15 -13.92
CA HIS A 110 -19.50 0.53 -12.90
C HIS A 110 -19.86 2.02 -12.93
N GLY A 111 -19.55 2.74 -14.01
CA GLY A 111 -19.84 4.18 -14.13
C GLY A 111 -19.17 5.05 -13.04
N PHE A 112 -18.05 4.58 -12.49
CA PHE A 112 -17.34 5.13 -11.33
C PHE A 112 -18.17 5.16 -10.03
N ASP A 113 -19.20 4.33 -9.91
CA ASP A 113 -19.93 4.16 -8.65
C ASP A 113 -19.01 3.52 -7.58
N PRO A 114 -18.79 4.19 -6.44
CA PRO A 114 -17.91 3.70 -5.38
C PRO A 114 -18.39 2.40 -4.72
N PHE A 115 -19.70 2.21 -4.56
CA PHE A 115 -20.26 1.02 -3.90
C PHE A 115 -20.06 -0.21 -4.80
N LEU A 116 -20.49 -0.12 -6.06
CA LEU A 116 -20.39 -1.22 -7.02
C LEU A 116 -18.94 -1.62 -7.30
N GLN A 117 -18.01 -0.65 -7.35
CA GLN A 117 -16.58 -0.93 -7.50
C GLN A 117 -16.00 -1.76 -6.34
N VAL A 118 -16.34 -1.40 -5.09
CA VAL A 118 -15.91 -2.14 -3.89
C VAL A 118 -16.56 -3.51 -3.87
N GLU A 119 -17.89 -3.58 -3.99
CA GLU A 119 -18.66 -4.82 -3.91
C GLU A 119 -18.17 -5.84 -4.95
N SER A 120 -18.04 -5.41 -6.21
CA SER A 120 -17.51 -6.24 -7.30
C SER A 120 -16.11 -6.77 -7.00
N ARG A 121 -15.25 -5.93 -6.39
CA ARG A 121 -13.88 -6.32 -6.04
C ARG A 121 -13.84 -7.32 -4.89
N LEU A 122 -14.66 -7.14 -3.85
CA LEU A 122 -14.78 -8.07 -2.74
C LEU A 122 -15.29 -9.42 -3.22
N ARG A 123 -16.35 -9.43 -4.05
CA ARG A 123 -16.90 -10.63 -4.68
C ARG A 123 -15.84 -11.40 -5.46
N GLN A 124 -15.11 -10.71 -6.35
CA GLN A 124 -14.03 -11.31 -7.14
C GLN A 124 -12.94 -11.94 -6.26
N LEU A 125 -12.55 -11.29 -5.17
CA LEU A 125 -11.51 -11.81 -4.27
C LEU A 125 -11.99 -13.06 -3.52
N ASN A 126 -13.24 -13.08 -3.07
CA ASN A 126 -13.84 -14.25 -2.44
C ASN A 126 -13.92 -15.45 -3.41
N GLU A 127 -14.27 -15.22 -4.67
CA GLU A 127 -14.26 -16.24 -5.74
C GLU A 127 -12.85 -16.76 -6.04
N MET A 128 -11.83 -15.92 -5.91
CA MET A 128 -10.42 -16.31 -6.03
C MET A 128 -9.90 -17.13 -4.83
N GLY A 129 -10.70 -17.31 -3.78
CA GLY A 129 -10.37 -18.05 -2.57
C GLY A 129 -9.81 -17.22 -1.42
N HIS A 130 -9.71 -15.89 -1.57
CA HIS A 130 -9.23 -15.05 -0.50
C HIS A 130 -10.27 -14.95 0.63
N GLU A 131 -9.82 -15.14 1.86
CA GLU A 131 -10.57 -14.76 3.05
C GLU A 131 -10.39 -13.25 3.27
N ILE A 132 -11.50 -12.55 3.47
CA ILE A 132 -11.56 -11.09 3.50
C ILE A 132 -12.05 -10.66 4.87
N ASP A 133 -11.12 -10.52 5.81
CA ASP A 133 -11.43 -10.05 7.18
C ASP A 133 -11.01 -8.60 7.37
N LYS A 134 -10.06 -8.12 6.56
CA LYS A 134 -9.43 -6.81 6.69
C LYS A 134 -9.14 -6.20 5.33
N VAL A 135 -9.65 -5.00 5.10
CA VAL A 135 -9.50 -4.25 3.84
C VAL A 135 -8.79 -2.93 4.09
N GLU A 136 -7.87 -2.57 3.19
CA GLU A 136 -7.40 -1.21 3.02
C GLU A 136 -7.96 -0.67 1.69
N LEU A 137 -8.69 0.43 1.77
CA LEU A 137 -9.20 1.15 0.60
C LEU A 137 -8.10 2.04 0.02
N ILE A 138 -7.98 2.06 -1.30
CA ILE A 138 -7.12 3.01 -2.02
C ILE A 138 -7.96 3.76 -3.04
N ILE A 139 -8.10 5.07 -2.83
CA ILE A 139 -8.79 5.97 -3.74
C ILE A 139 -7.77 6.49 -4.76
N GLN A 140 -7.97 6.09 -6.01
CA GLN A 140 -7.07 6.38 -7.12
C GLN A 140 -7.59 7.51 -8.01
N GLY A 141 -6.66 8.20 -8.68
CA GLY A 141 -6.97 9.31 -9.61
C GLY A 141 -6.13 10.57 -9.40
N GLY A 142 -5.47 10.72 -8.23
CA GLY A 142 -4.55 11.82 -7.93
C GLY A 142 -5.18 13.21 -7.76
N THR A 143 -6.44 13.41 -8.17
CA THR A 143 -7.20 14.67 -8.08
C THR A 143 -8.39 14.58 -7.13
N PHE A 144 -8.55 13.47 -6.39
CA PHE A 144 -9.70 13.29 -5.52
C PHE A 144 -9.87 14.43 -4.49
N PRO A 145 -8.80 14.92 -3.83
CA PRO A 145 -8.93 16.05 -2.91
C PRO A 145 -9.33 17.39 -3.56
N SER A 146 -9.22 17.52 -4.89
CA SER A 146 -9.66 18.71 -5.62
C SER A 146 -11.11 18.66 -6.10
N THR A 147 -11.80 17.55 -5.89
CA THR A 147 -13.22 17.42 -6.22
C THR A 147 -14.10 18.12 -5.17
N PRO A 148 -15.39 18.42 -5.46
CA PRO A 148 -16.28 19.02 -4.47
C PRO A 148 -16.39 18.20 -3.17
N LEU A 149 -16.47 18.89 -2.02
CA LEU A 149 -16.52 18.25 -0.70
C LEU A 149 -17.69 17.25 -0.56
N SER A 150 -18.84 17.58 -1.14
CA SER A 150 -20.02 16.69 -1.16
C SER A 150 -19.71 15.37 -1.89
N TYR A 151 -18.99 15.43 -3.01
CA TYR A 151 -18.55 14.25 -3.74
C TYR A 151 -17.56 13.42 -2.93
N GLN A 152 -16.56 14.06 -2.30
CA GLN A 152 -15.58 13.34 -1.48
C GLN A 152 -16.24 12.57 -0.32
N ARG A 153 -17.14 13.23 0.42
CA ARG A 153 -17.91 12.63 1.52
C ARG A 153 -18.81 11.49 1.04
N TRP A 154 -19.57 11.72 -0.03
CA TRP A 154 -20.42 10.70 -0.65
C TRP A 154 -19.61 9.48 -1.10
N PHE A 155 -18.47 9.71 -1.76
CA PHE A 155 -17.64 8.63 -2.31
C PHE A 155 -17.10 7.71 -1.22
N ILE A 156 -16.50 8.28 -0.16
CA ILE A 156 -15.98 7.49 0.97
C ILE A 156 -17.12 6.78 1.69
N LYS A 157 -18.25 7.47 1.95
CA LYS A 157 -19.44 6.87 2.57
C LYS A 157 -19.86 5.61 1.82
N ARG A 158 -20.04 5.70 0.50
CA ARG A 158 -20.49 4.56 -0.33
C ARG A 158 -19.47 3.43 -0.40
N CYS A 159 -18.17 3.74 -0.37
CA CYS A 159 -17.15 2.69 -0.23
C CYS A 159 -17.25 1.96 1.12
N LEU A 160 -17.52 2.68 2.22
CA LEU A 160 -17.72 2.09 3.54
C LEU A 160 -19.02 1.28 3.60
N ASP A 161 -20.12 1.79 3.03
CA ASP A 161 -21.39 1.07 2.91
C ASP A 161 -21.17 -0.30 2.22
N ALA A 162 -20.37 -0.34 1.15
CA ALA A 162 -20.05 -1.60 0.45
C ALA A 162 -19.14 -2.56 1.24
N ILE A 163 -18.25 -2.05 2.10
CA ILE A 163 -17.44 -2.88 3.00
C ILE A 163 -18.30 -3.48 4.12
N THR A 164 -19.17 -2.65 4.69
CA THR A 164 -19.98 -3.02 5.85
C THR A 164 -21.22 -3.84 5.47
N GLY A 165 -21.71 -3.69 4.23
CA GLY A 165 -22.98 -4.24 3.78
C GLY A 165 -24.20 -3.49 4.34
N VAL A 166 -23.99 -2.31 4.94
CA VAL A 166 -25.04 -1.50 5.57
C VAL A 166 -25.11 -0.16 4.86
N GLU A 167 -26.30 0.24 4.43
CA GLU A 167 -26.52 1.57 3.88
C GLU A 167 -26.64 2.60 4.99
N SER A 168 -25.79 3.63 4.94
CA SER A 168 -25.79 4.71 5.92
C SER A 168 -26.51 5.95 5.40
N SER A 169 -27.01 6.83 6.26
CA SER A 169 -27.58 8.15 5.90
C SER A 169 -26.49 9.21 5.70
N SER A 170 -25.36 9.08 6.42
CA SER A 170 -24.28 10.05 6.44
C SER A 170 -22.89 9.38 6.47
N ILE A 171 -21.84 10.18 6.26
CA ILE A 171 -20.45 9.70 6.40
C ILE A 171 -20.12 9.32 7.85
N GLU A 172 -20.68 10.02 8.84
CA GLU A 172 -20.42 9.72 10.25
C GLU A 172 -21.06 8.39 10.67
N GLU A 173 -22.28 8.12 10.19
CA GLU A 173 -22.92 6.82 10.38
C GLU A 173 -22.14 5.70 9.69
N ALA A 174 -21.69 5.91 8.44
CA ALA A 174 -20.87 4.93 7.73
C ALA A 174 -19.56 4.62 8.46
N LYS A 175 -18.92 5.64 9.05
CA LYS A 175 -17.73 5.47 9.89
C LYS A 175 -18.04 4.64 11.12
N LYS A 176 -19.11 4.97 11.85
CA LYS A 176 -19.53 4.22 13.05
C LYS A 176 -19.84 2.75 12.73
N ASN A 177 -20.55 2.49 11.62
CA ASN A 177 -20.83 1.13 11.14
C ASN A 177 -19.53 0.37 10.81
N ALA A 178 -18.55 1.05 10.21
CA ALA A 178 -17.26 0.45 9.86
C ALA A 178 -16.38 0.07 11.07
N GLU A 179 -16.58 0.67 12.24
CA GLU A 179 -15.82 0.35 13.45
C GLU A 179 -16.15 -1.06 13.99
N HIS A 180 -17.38 -1.53 13.77
CA HIS A 180 -17.87 -2.82 14.27
C HIS A 180 -18.18 -3.84 13.16
N ALA A 181 -17.85 -3.51 11.90
CA ALA A 181 -18.13 -4.38 10.76
C ALA A 181 -17.30 -5.68 10.78
N GLN A 182 -17.89 -6.75 10.21
CA GLN A 182 -17.21 -8.04 10.05
C GLN A 182 -15.94 -7.90 9.19
N ILE A 183 -16.05 -7.20 8.05
CA ILE A 183 -14.90 -6.83 7.23
C ILE A 183 -14.33 -5.52 7.79
N ARG A 184 -13.18 -5.60 8.44
CA ARG A 184 -12.56 -4.44 9.10
C ARG A 184 -11.94 -3.51 8.08
N ASN A 185 -12.36 -2.25 8.07
CA ASN A 185 -11.58 -1.21 7.41
C ASN A 185 -10.30 -0.92 8.21
N SER A 186 -9.16 -1.36 7.69
CA SER A 186 -7.83 -1.15 8.31
C SER A 186 -7.16 0.17 7.92
N GLY A 187 -7.70 0.84 6.92
CA GLY A 187 -7.20 2.13 6.48
C GLY A 187 -7.84 2.55 5.17
N ILE A 188 -7.73 3.86 4.94
CA ILE A 188 -8.10 4.50 3.69
C ILE A 188 -6.86 5.26 3.22
N THR A 189 -6.51 5.06 1.96
CA THR A 189 -5.42 5.74 1.27
C THR A 189 -5.98 6.66 0.20
N ILE A 190 -5.50 7.90 0.16
CA ILE A 190 -5.82 8.84 -0.91
C ILE A 190 -4.55 9.20 -1.68
N GLU A 191 -4.59 9.05 -3.01
CA GLU A 191 -3.58 9.59 -3.92
C GLU A 191 -3.87 11.07 -4.19
N THR A 192 -2.86 11.94 -4.05
CA THR A 192 -3.01 13.39 -4.27
C THR A 192 -1.73 14.04 -4.81
N ARG A 193 -1.86 15.28 -5.24
CA ARG A 193 -0.73 16.17 -5.55
C ARG A 193 -0.25 16.87 -4.27
N PRO A 194 1.05 17.17 -4.13
CA PRO A 194 1.60 17.90 -2.98
C PRO A 194 0.89 19.23 -2.65
N ASP A 195 0.56 20.04 -3.67
CA ASP A 195 -0.16 21.30 -3.52
C ASP A 195 -1.62 21.13 -2.99
N TRP A 196 -2.15 19.91 -3.02
CA TRP A 196 -3.46 19.52 -2.48
C TRP A 196 -3.35 18.68 -1.20
N CYS A 197 -2.24 18.82 -0.47
CA CYS A 197 -2.02 18.19 0.84
C CYS A 197 -1.68 19.23 1.93
N LYS A 198 -2.19 20.46 1.79
CA LYS A 198 -2.16 21.50 2.84
C LYS A 198 -3.05 21.14 4.05
N GLU A 199 -2.90 21.88 5.13
CA GLU A 199 -3.57 21.64 6.44
C GLU A 199 -5.07 21.36 6.30
N ARG A 200 -5.82 22.25 5.63
CA ARG A 200 -7.27 22.08 5.39
C ARG A 200 -7.64 20.78 4.67
N HIS A 201 -6.77 20.30 3.78
CA HIS A 201 -7.01 19.07 3.03
C HIS A 201 -6.73 17.86 3.92
N VAL A 202 -5.68 17.91 4.73
CA VAL A 202 -5.33 16.86 5.69
C VAL A 202 -6.38 16.75 6.79
N ASP A 203 -6.92 17.86 7.27
CA ASP A 203 -8.05 17.88 8.22
C ASP A 203 -9.27 17.15 7.67
N LEU A 204 -9.62 17.42 6.41
CA LEU A 204 -10.71 16.70 5.73
C LEU A 204 -10.38 15.22 5.56
N MET A 205 -9.15 14.87 5.17
CA MET A 205 -8.72 13.48 5.05
C MET A 205 -8.90 12.73 6.38
N LEU A 206 -8.46 13.31 7.49
CA LEU A 206 -8.65 12.75 8.83
C LEU A 206 -10.13 12.59 9.19
N GLN A 207 -10.97 13.60 8.90
CA GLN A 207 -12.42 13.51 9.09
C GLN A 207 -13.06 12.36 8.31
N LEU A 208 -12.53 12.06 7.12
CA LEU A 208 -12.98 10.93 6.27
C LEU A 208 -12.42 9.56 6.71
N GLY A 209 -11.56 9.50 7.74
CA GLY A 209 -10.93 8.27 8.22
C GLY A 209 -9.71 7.82 7.41
N VAL A 210 -9.07 8.73 6.68
CA VAL A 210 -7.83 8.48 5.93
C VAL A 210 -6.70 8.22 6.91
N THR A 211 -5.88 7.21 6.61
CA THR A 211 -4.70 6.85 7.41
C THR A 211 -3.40 6.96 6.61
N ARG A 212 -3.47 7.04 5.27
CA ARG A 212 -2.32 7.19 4.39
C ARG A 212 -2.59 8.18 3.28
N VAL A 213 -1.62 9.04 2.99
CA VAL A 213 -1.59 9.85 1.78
C VAL A 213 -0.50 9.34 0.85
N GLU A 214 -0.78 9.36 -0.45
CA GLU A 214 0.24 9.13 -1.48
C GLU A 214 0.45 10.38 -2.32
N LEU A 215 1.65 10.93 -2.28
CA LEU A 215 2.02 12.17 -2.93
C LEU A 215 2.70 11.89 -4.27
N GLY A 216 2.15 12.47 -5.34
CA GLY A 216 2.77 12.45 -6.66
C GLY A 216 3.99 13.37 -6.76
N VAL A 217 5.10 13.02 -6.12
CA VAL A 217 6.36 13.81 -6.11
C VAL A 217 7.03 13.79 -7.48
N GLN A 218 7.26 12.60 -8.02
CA GLN A 218 7.86 12.31 -9.33
C GLN A 218 9.36 12.59 -9.40
N ALA A 219 9.83 13.79 -9.07
CA ALA A 219 11.24 14.19 -9.03
C ALA A 219 11.49 15.14 -7.84
N LEU A 220 12.73 15.49 -7.52
CA LEU A 220 13.06 16.48 -6.48
C LEU A 220 13.81 17.70 -7.05
N ASP A 221 13.38 18.13 -8.23
CA ASP A 221 14.00 19.19 -9.03
C ASP A 221 12.93 20.07 -9.71
N ASP A 222 12.91 21.36 -9.37
CA ASP A 222 11.93 22.31 -9.91
C ASP A 222 12.11 22.57 -11.42
N ALA A 223 13.33 22.47 -11.95
CA ALA A 223 13.55 22.62 -13.40
C ALA A 223 12.92 21.46 -14.19
N ILE A 224 12.90 20.25 -13.61
CA ILE A 224 12.16 19.11 -14.17
C ILE A 224 10.65 19.39 -14.08
N TYR A 225 10.15 19.91 -12.96
CA TYR A 225 8.74 20.23 -12.79
C TYR A 225 8.22 21.26 -13.79
N ASP A 226 8.99 22.31 -14.04
CA ASP A 226 8.65 23.32 -15.04
C ASP A 226 8.61 22.71 -16.43
N LEU A 227 9.64 21.93 -16.80
CA LEU A 227 9.73 21.27 -18.10
C LEU A 227 8.56 20.33 -18.38
N VAL A 228 8.14 19.55 -17.37
CA VAL A 228 7.03 18.60 -17.51
C VAL A 228 5.67 19.19 -17.16
N ARG A 229 5.60 20.47 -16.79
CA ARG A 229 4.39 21.19 -16.34
C ARG A 229 3.68 20.46 -15.20
N ARG A 230 4.40 20.19 -14.11
CA ARG A 230 3.90 19.43 -12.95
C ARG A 230 2.89 20.22 -12.12
N GLY A 231 3.01 21.55 -12.12
CA GLY A 231 2.08 22.49 -11.49
C GLY A 231 2.20 22.63 -9.97
N HIS A 232 3.33 22.21 -9.38
CA HIS A 232 3.71 22.46 -7.98
C HIS A 232 5.24 22.47 -7.88
N ALA A 233 5.79 22.96 -6.77
CA ALA A 233 7.22 23.02 -6.51
C ALA A 233 7.70 21.90 -5.57
N VAL A 234 9.02 21.76 -5.39
CA VAL A 234 9.62 20.88 -4.38
C VAL A 234 9.28 21.38 -2.97
N SER A 235 9.12 22.68 -2.76
CA SER A 235 8.67 23.25 -1.48
C SER A 235 7.28 22.74 -1.09
N ASP A 236 6.36 22.57 -2.05
CA ASP A 236 5.05 21.96 -1.79
C ASP A 236 5.17 20.51 -1.33
N VAL A 237 6.16 19.77 -1.84
CA VAL A 237 6.46 18.40 -1.41
C VAL A 237 6.93 18.39 0.04
N VAL A 238 7.89 19.24 0.38
CA VAL A 238 8.42 19.35 1.76
C VAL A 238 7.29 19.70 2.74
N GLU A 239 6.47 20.69 2.40
CA GLU A 239 5.34 21.11 3.23
C GLU A 239 4.29 20.01 3.38
N ALA A 240 3.89 19.35 2.28
CA ALA A 240 2.92 18.27 2.30
C ALA A 240 3.36 17.08 3.16
N ILE A 241 4.64 16.69 3.07
CA ILE A 241 5.19 15.61 3.89
C ILE A 241 5.16 16.00 5.37
N ARG A 242 5.57 17.23 5.71
CA ARG A 242 5.55 17.72 7.09
C ARG A 242 4.14 17.71 7.67
N ILE A 243 3.17 18.34 6.99
CA ILE A 243 1.77 18.43 7.44
C ILE A 243 1.18 17.03 7.64
N ALA A 244 1.37 16.13 6.67
CA ALA A 244 0.86 14.77 6.75
C ALA A 244 1.48 14.00 7.93
N LYS A 245 2.79 14.13 8.15
CA LYS A 245 3.49 13.50 9.27
C LYS A 245 3.02 14.04 10.62
N ASP A 246 2.99 15.37 10.79
CA ASP A 246 2.54 16.03 12.01
C ASP A 246 1.07 15.73 12.34
N SER A 247 0.28 15.41 11.33
CA SER A 247 -1.12 14.98 11.48
C SER A 247 -1.28 13.48 11.74
N GLY A 248 -0.19 12.72 11.81
CA GLY A 248 -0.21 11.28 12.08
C GLY A 248 -0.39 10.37 10.86
N LEU A 249 -0.54 10.92 9.65
CA LEU A 249 -0.76 10.13 8.44
C LEU A 249 0.53 9.42 8.00
N LYS A 250 0.38 8.21 7.46
CA LYS A 250 1.44 7.54 6.69
C LYS A 250 1.67 8.28 5.38
N VAL A 251 2.93 8.43 4.98
CA VAL A 251 3.34 9.15 3.77
C VAL A 251 3.99 8.18 2.77
N CYS A 252 3.33 8.01 1.63
CA CYS A 252 3.88 7.35 0.47
C CYS A 252 4.22 8.40 -0.58
N VAL A 253 5.36 8.28 -1.26
CA VAL A 253 5.69 9.14 -2.40
C VAL A 253 5.80 8.31 -3.67
N HIS A 254 5.38 8.89 -4.79
CA HIS A 254 5.58 8.34 -6.12
C HIS A 254 6.82 9.01 -6.72
N MET A 255 7.79 8.25 -7.19
CA MET A 255 8.98 8.75 -7.90
C MET A 255 9.02 8.19 -9.32
N MET A 256 9.40 9.02 -10.29
CA MET A 256 9.44 8.70 -11.71
C MET A 256 10.82 8.97 -12.30
N PRO A 257 11.76 8.00 -12.23
CA PRO A 257 13.04 8.17 -12.90
C PRO A 257 12.87 8.20 -14.41
N GLY A 258 13.75 8.95 -15.08
CA GLY A 258 13.74 9.12 -16.54
C GLY A 258 12.73 10.13 -17.05
N LEU A 259 12.26 11.07 -16.23
CA LEU A 259 11.50 12.20 -16.75
C LEU A 259 12.35 13.05 -17.72
N PRO A 260 11.72 13.75 -18.68
CA PRO A 260 12.41 14.72 -19.53
C PRO A 260 13.28 15.67 -18.71
N GLY A 261 14.51 15.91 -19.18
CA GLY A 261 15.51 16.72 -18.47
C GLY A 261 16.32 15.98 -17.41
N SER A 262 15.93 14.77 -17.00
CA SER A 262 16.70 13.95 -16.06
C SER A 262 17.73 13.03 -16.75
N ASN A 263 18.58 12.40 -15.94
CA ASN A 263 19.48 11.31 -16.29
C ASN A 263 19.67 10.38 -15.07
N PRO A 264 20.24 9.16 -15.24
CA PRO A 264 20.37 8.20 -14.15
C PRO A 264 21.12 8.74 -12.92
N GLU A 265 22.11 9.61 -13.12
CA GLU A 265 22.89 10.23 -12.05
C GLU A 265 22.04 11.22 -11.25
N ARG A 266 21.24 12.06 -11.92
CA ARG A 266 20.29 13.00 -11.29
C ARG A 266 19.20 12.24 -10.54
N ASP A 267 18.61 11.22 -11.17
CA ASP A 267 17.57 10.40 -10.53
C ASP A 267 18.10 9.71 -9.28
N LEU A 268 19.35 9.20 -9.32
CA LEU A 268 19.96 8.60 -8.14
C LEU A 268 20.15 9.64 -7.02
N LYS A 269 20.62 10.84 -7.35
CA LYS A 269 20.74 11.95 -6.38
C LYS A 269 19.39 12.32 -5.77
N ASP A 270 18.30 12.29 -6.54
CA ASP A 270 16.95 12.50 -6.02
C ASP A 270 16.57 11.42 -4.99
N PHE A 271 16.88 10.15 -5.23
CA PHE A 271 16.66 9.09 -4.24
C PHE A 271 17.57 9.25 -3.00
N GLU A 272 18.83 9.67 -3.19
CA GLU A 272 19.74 9.99 -2.09
C GLU A 272 19.19 11.10 -1.21
N LYS A 273 18.75 12.20 -1.82
CA LYS A 273 18.09 13.31 -1.13
C LYS A 273 16.83 12.83 -0.41
N LEU A 274 15.95 12.10 -1.09
CA LEU A 274 14.70 11.58 -0.51
C LEU A 274 14.92 10.75 0.78
N PHE A 275 16.00 9.98 0.84
CA PHE A 275 16.30 9.10 1.98
C PHE A 275 17.14 9.75 3.08
N LYS A 276 18.00 10.72 2.75
CA LYS A 276 18.95 11.32 3.70
C LYS A 276 18.49 12.66 4.24
N ASP A 277 17.89 13.50 3.41
CA ASP A 277 17.46 14.84 3.79
C ASP A 277 16.22 14.77 4.70
N ALA A 278 16.33 15.39 5.88
CA ALA A 278 15.28 15.40 6.89
C ALA A 278 13.96 16.01 6.38
N GLN A 279 13.99 16.87 5.37
CA GLN A 279 12.76 17.46 4.82
C GLN A 279 11.81 16.44 4.18
N PHE A 280 12.31 15.25 3.79
CA PHE A 280 11.53 14.21 3.12
C PHE A 280 11.35 12.96 4.01
N LYS A 281 12.23 11.96 3.86
CA LYS A 281 12.19 10.65 4.57
C LYS A 281 10.78 10.03 4.62
N PRO A 282 10.17 9.71 3.46
CA PRO A 282 8.83 9.12 3.42
C PRO A 282 8.82 7.71 4.03
N ASP A 283 7.65 7.22 4.41
CA ASP A 283 7.50 5.85 4.93
C ASP A 283 7.49 4.81 3.81
N MET A 284 6.95 5.19 2.66
CA MET A 284 6.68 4.28 1.55
C MET A 284 7.03 4.92 0.21
N LEU A 285 7.37 4.07 -0.76
CA LEU A 285 7.79 4.49 -2.09
C LEU A 285 7.11 3.64 -3.16
N LYS A 286 6.59 4.32 -4.19
CA LYS A 286 6.22 3.70 -5.48
C LYS A 286 7.11 4.28 -6.57
N ILE A 287 7.83 3.40 -7.27
CA ILE A 287 8.79 3.80 -8.30
C ILE A 287 8.23 3.45 -9.67
N TYR A 288 8.10 4.44 -10.54
CA TYR A 288 7.48 4.34 -11.85
C TYR A 288 8.40 4.93 -12.92
N PRO A 289 9.33 4.14 -13.50
CA PRO A 289 10.13 4.61 -14.63
C PRO A 289 9.25 5.27 -15.69
N CYS A 290 9.67 6.41 -16.22
CA CYS A 290 8.89 7.16 -17.19
C CYS A 290 8.66 6.33 -18.47
N LEU A 291 7.42 6.35 -18.97
CA LEU A 291 7.00 5.58 -20.13
C LEU A 291 6.38 6.53 -21.16
N VAL A 292 6.59 6.22 -22.44
CA VAL A 292 5.92 6.93 -23.54
C VAL A 292 4.61 6.22 -23.85
N LEU A 293 3.50 6.95 -23.73
CA LEU A 293 2.15 6.47 -24.05
C LEU A 293 1.59 7.31 -25.20
N ARG A 294 0.86 6.67 -26.12
CA ARG A 294 0.35 7.31 -27.34
C ARG A 294 -0.47 8.57 -27.06
N ASP A 295 -1.31 8.54 -26.03
CA ASP A 295 -2.23 9.63 -25.67
C ASP A 295 -1.60 10.69 -24.74
N SER A 296 -0.26 10.74 -24.68
CA SER A 296 0.49 11.76 -23.94
C SER A 296 1.25 12.67 -24.89
N GLU A 297 1.48 13.92 -24.52
CA GLU A 297 2.26 14.85 -25.34
C GLU A 297 3.74 14.43 -25.43
N LEU A 298 4.23 13.69 -24.43
CA LEU A 298 5.55 13.05 -24.45
C LEU A 298 5.75 12.12 -25.66
N TYR A 299 4.68 11.55 -26.23
CA TYR A 299 4.75 10.79 -27.49
C TYR A 299 5.30 11.64 -28.63
N GLY A 300 4.86 12.89 -28.77
CA GLY A 300 5.35 13.79 -29.81
C GLY A 300 6.83 14.16 -29.61
N TRP A 301 7.28 14.29 -28.37
CA TRP A 301 8.69 14.52 -28.06
C TRP A 301 9.55 13.31 -28.42
N TRP A 302 9.09 12.11 -28.09
CA TRP A 302 9.75 10.87 -28.48
C TRP A 302 9.79 10.70 -30.01
N ALA A 303 8.67 10.92 -30.70
CA ALA A 303 8.57 10.77 -32.15
C ALA A 303 9.46 11.77 -32.91
N SER A 304 9.72 12.94 -32.34
CA SER A 304 10.63 13.95 -32.90
C SER A 304 12.10 13.80 -32.46
N GLY A 305 12.43 12.76 -31.67
CA GLY A 305 13.78 12.53 -31.15
C GLY A 305 14.17 13.44 -29.97
N ARG A 306 13.29 14.33 -29.51
CA ARG A 306 13.53 15.24 -28.37
C ARG A 306 13.56 14.55 -27.01
N TYR A 307 13.04 13.32 -26.92
CA TYR A 307 13.04 12.54 -25.69
C TYR A 307 13.32 11.06 -25.97
N LYS A 308 14.22 10.47 -25.18
CA LYS A 308 14.52 9.04 -25.19
C LYS A 308 14.28 8.48 -23.79
N PRO A 309 13.31 7.56 -23.58
CA PRO A 309 13.12 6.93 -22.29
C PRO A 309 14.29 5.99 -21.96
N TYR A 310 14.45 5.65 -20.69
CA TYR A 310 15.48 4.70 -20.28
C TYR A 310 15.22 3.30 -20.82
N GLU A 311 16.34 2.64 -21.16
CA GLU A 311 16.36 1.23 -21.47
C GLU A 311 16.26 0.38 -20.20
N LEU A 312 15.89 -0.89 -20.37
CA LEU A 312 15.69 -1.82 -19.26
C LEU A 312 16.92 -1.94 -18.35
N ASP A 313 18.11 -2.05 -18.94
CA ASP A 313 19.36 -2.26 -18.19
C ASP A 313 19.70 -1.05 -17.31
N THR A 314 19.58 0.17 -17.88
CA THR A 314 19.74 1.43 -17.14
C THR A 314 18.78 1.53 -15.95
N VAL A 315 17.51 1.16 -16.14
CA VAL A 315 16.53 1.13 -15.05
C VAL A 315 16.88 0.07 -13.99
N MET A 316 17.37 -1.09 -14.42
CA MET A 316 17.77 -2.15 -13.49
C MET A 316 18.93 -1.73 -12.61
N ASP A 317 19.97 -1.11 -13.18
CA ASP A 317 21.14 -0.65 -12.43
C ASP A 317 20.81 0.49 -11.47
N LEU A 318 20.08 1.50 -11.96
CA LEU A 318 19.60 2.60 -11.13
C LEU A 318 18.80 2.08 -9.94
N LEU A 319 17.80 1.22 -10.20
CA LEU A 319 16.92 0.74 -9.13
C LEU A 319 17.57 -0.32 -8.24
N ALA A 320 18.60 -1.04 -8.68
CA ALA A 320 19.42 -1.86 -7.81
C ALA A 320 20.13 -0.98 -6.76
N ARG A 321 20.80 0.10 -7.20
CA ARG A 321 21.45 1.06 -6.30
C ARG A 321 20.45 1.72 -5.34
N VAL A 322 19.30 2.17 -5.83
CA VAL A 322 18.24 2.76 -4.99
C VAL A 322 17.77 1.78 -3.91
N LYS A 323 17.62 0.48 -4.26
CA LYS A 323 17.19 -0.54 -3.30
C LYS A 323 18.27 -0.91 -2.28
N GLU A 324 19.54 -0.86 -2.67
CA GLU A 324 20.67 -1.08 -1.78
C GLU A 324 20.74 0.00 -0.69
N MET A 325 20.56 1.25 -1.07
CA MET A 325 20.61 2.38 -0.14
C MET A 325 19.31 2.65 0.64
N ALA A 326 18.23 1.89 0.35
CA ALA A 326 16.93 2.11 0.95
C ALA A 326 16.97 1.87 2.48
N PRO A 327 16.62 2.87 3.31
CA PRO A 327 16.62 2.70 4.75
C PRO A 327 15.66 1.60 5.22
N PRO A 328 15.96 0.97 6.37
CA PRO A 328 15.18 -0.17 6.87
C PRO A 328 13.74 0.18 7.25
N TRP A 329 13.42 1.46 7.51
CA TRP A 329 12.06 1.94 7.81
C TRP A 329 11.21 2.23 6.57
N ILE A 330 11.80 2.20 5.35
CA ILE A 330 11.07 2.46 4.11
C ILE A 330 10.46 1.18 3.56
N ARG A 331 9.22 1.27 3.07
CA ARG A 331 8.56 0.22 2.29
C ARG A 331 8.46 0.60 0.81
N ILE A 332 9.29 -0.02 -0.04
CA ILE A 332 9.15 0.10 -1.50
C ILE A 332 7.98 -0.77 -1.96
N MET A 333 6.78 -0.18 -2.04
CA MET A 333 5.53 -0.89 -2.31
C MET A 333 5.49 -1.48 -3.72
N ARG A 334 5.83 -0.66 -4.71
CA ARG A 334 5.69 -1.00 -6.12
C ARG A 334 6.88 -0.47 -6.93
N ILE A 335 7.28 -1.26 -7.92
CA ILE A 335 8.26 -0.90 -8.94
C ILE A 335 7.58 -1.25 -10.25
N GLN A 336 7.35 -0.25 -11.11
CA GLN A 336 6.52 -0.26 -12.33
C GLN A 336 5.01 0.02 -12.09
N ARG A 337 4.34 0.63 -13.08
CA ARG A 337 2.88 0.85 -13.08
C ARG A 337 2.14 -0.36 -13.64
N ASP A 338 0.86 -0.50 -13.31
CA ASP A 338 0.00 -1.57 -13.83
C ASP A 338 -0.52 -1.26 -15.27
N ILE A 339 0.34 -0.71 -16.13
CA ILE A 339 0.01 -0.36 -17.52
C ILE A 339 0.25 -1.57 -18.43
N PRO A 340 -0.71 -1.98 -19.27
CA PRO A 340 -0.50 -3.08 -20.21
C PRO A 340 0.63 -2.79 -21.19
N ALA A 341 1.53 -3.76 -21.41
CA ALA A 341 2.71 -3.58 -22.26
C ALA A 341 2.37 -3.10 -23.69
N LYS A 342 1.21 -3.51 -24.23
CA LYS A 342 0.71 -3.08 -25.55
C LYS A 342 0.43 -1.56 -25.65
N MET A 343 0.21 -0.90 -24.52
CA MET A 343 -0.02 0.55 -24.46
C MET A 343 1.28 1.35 -24.37
N ILE A 344 2.40 0.69 -24.08
CA ILE A 344 3.70 1.32 -23.88
C ILE A 344 4.40 1.44 -25.24
N VAL A 345 4.43 2.66 -25.79
CA VAL A 345 5.10 2.97 -27.05
C VAL A 345 6.60 2.83 -26.89
N ALA A 346 7.20 3.40 -25.84
CA ALA A 346 8.63 3.30 -25.57
C ALA A 346 8.93 3.34 -24.06
N GLY A 347 10.09 2.81 -23.66
CA GLY A 347 10.48 2.57 -22.27
C GLY A 347 10.27 1.11 -21.83
N VAL A 348 10.34 0.86 -20.52
CA VAL A 348 10.34 -0.50 -19.97
C VAL A 348 8.98 -1.20 -20.14
N ARG A 349 8.94 -2.28 -20.93
CA ARG A 349 7.74 -3.09 -21.18
C ARG A 349 7.64 -4.37 -20.34
N LYS A 350 8.73 -4.78 -19.67
CA LYS A 350 8.76 -6.02 -18.88
C LYS A 350 7.87 -5.86 -17.63
N SER A 351 7.03 -6.86 -17.37
CA SER A 351 6.07 -6.86 -16.25
C SER A 351 6.63 -7.43 -14.94
N ASN A 352 7.88 -7.89 -14.95
CA ASN A 352 8.54 -8.52 -13.80
C ASN A 352 9.78 -7.75 -13.33
N LEU A 353 9.80 -6.43 -13.49
CA LEU A 353 10.98 -5.58 -13.22
C LEU A 353 11.55 -5.77 -11.81
N ARG A 354 10.69 -5.93 -10.79
CA ARG A 354 11.14 -6.22 -9.41
C ARG A 354 11.99 -7.49 -9.32
N GLN A 355 11.61 -8.56 -10.01
CA GLN A 355 12.36 -9.83 -9.99
C GLN A 355 13.72 -9.66 -10.68
N LEU A 356 13.76 -8.92 -11.80
CA LEU A 356 14.99 -8.63 -12.52
C LEU A 356 15.97 -7.81 -11.68
N ILE A 357 15.49 -6.76 -10.98
CA ILE A 357 16.32 -5.96 -10.09
C ILE A 357 16.83 -6.80 -8.90
N HIS A 358 15.98 -7.67 -8.35
CA HIS A 358 16.42 -8.58 -7.28
C HIS A 358 17.51 -9.54 -7.75
N LYS A 359 17.41 -10.07 -8.98
CA LYS A 359 18.48 -10.89 -9.58
C LYS A 359 19.78 -10.09 -9.73
N ARG A 360 19.70 -8.86 -10.27
CA ARG A 360 20.85 -7.95 -10.44
C ARG A 360 21.55 -7.63 -9.11
N LEU A 361 20.78 -7.41 -8.04
CA LEU A 361 21.33 -7.24 -6.68
C LEU A 361 22.10 -8.49 -6.23
N MET A 362 21.53 -9.68 -6.40
CA MET A 362 22.20 -10.94 -6.05
C MET A 362 23.49 -11.17 -6.85
N GLU A 363 23.45 -10.93 -8.16
CA GLU A 363 24.61 -11.06 -9.05
C GLU A 363 25.77 -10.12 -8.67
N THR A 364 25.46 -9.00 -8.02
CA THR A 364 26.45 -8.00 -7.58
C THR A 364 26.83 -8.14 -6.10
N GLY A 365 26.38 -9.19 -5.42
CA GLY A 365 26.64 -9.41 -3.98
C GLY A 365 25.95 -8.39 -3.06
N ARG A 366 24.95 -7.65 -3.58
CA ARG A 366 24.24 -6.58 -2.86
C ARG A 366 22.88 -7.06 -2.39
N ARG A 367 22.36 -6.39 -1.35
CA ARG A 367 21.04 -6.69 -0.77
C ARG A 367 20.23 -5.45 -0.49
N CYS A 368 18.92 -5.63 -0.35
CA CYS A 368 17.97 -4.56 -0.06
C CYS A 368 17.36 -4.76 1.32
N ARG A 369 17.51 -3.76 2.20
CA ARG A 369 17.02 -3.82 3.58
C ARG A 369 15.68 -3.11 3.81
N CYS A 370 14.99 -2.68 2.77
CA CYS A 370 13.66 -2.08 2.93
C CYS A 370 12.65 -3.08 3.54
N ILE A 371 11.61 -2.58 4.22
CA ILE A 371 10.55 -3.36 4.88
C ILE A 371 10.08 -4.51 4.00
N ARG A 372 9.74 -4.23 2.73
CA ARG A 372 9.17 -5.22 1.80
C ARG A 372 10.08 -6.42 1.53
N CYS A 373 11.39 -6.23 1.62
CA CYS A 373 12.36 -7.31 1.40
C CYS A 373 12.58 -8.18 2.64
N ARG A 374 12.11 -7.73 3.81
CA ARG A 374 12.26 -8.39 5.10
C ARG A 374 10.95 -8.96 5.65
N GLU A 375 9.77 -8.59 5.11
CA GLU A 375 8.46 -9.09 5.59
C GLU A 375 8.41 -10.63 5.62
N VAL A 376 8.14 -11.21 6.79
CA VAL A 376 8.05 -12.67 6.96
C VAL A 376 7.04 -13.32 6.01
N GLY A 377 5.90 -12.66 5.75
CA GLY A 377 4.85 -13.15 4.85
C GLY A 377 5.20 -13.14 3.34
N LEU A 378 6.40 -12.68 2.95
CA LEU A 378 6.86 -12.68 1.56
C LEU A 378 7.98 -13.69 1.28
N LYS A 379 8.51 -14.37 2.29
CA LYS A 379 9.47 -15.47 2.12
C LYS A 379 8.75 -16.69 1.49
N ALA A 380 9.51 -17.49 0.74
CA ALA A 380 8.96 -18.62 -0.01
C ALA A 380 8.40 -19.71 0.93
N ASN A 381 9.09 -19.93 2.05
CA ASN A 381 8.64 -20.73 3.18
C ASN A 381 8.52 -19.78 4.37
N GLU A 382 7.36 -19.76 5.03
CA GLU A 382 7.19 -19.03 6.28
C GLU A 382 7.95 -19.83 7.36
N PRO A 383 8.99 -19.26 7.98
CA PRO A 383 9.78 -19.96 8.99
C PRO A 383 8.90 -20.30 10.20
N ASP A 384 9.22 -21.38 10.91
CA ASP A 384 8.54 -21.67 12.17
C ASP A 384 8.86 -20.54 13.16
N PRO A 385 7.85 -19.83 13.69
CA PRO A 385 8.11 -18.73 14.60
C PRO A 385 8.80 -19.15 15.92
N SER A 386 8.85 -20.44 16.26
CA SER A 386 9.59 -20.96 17.42
C SER A 386 11.10 -21.10 17.18
N GLU A 387 11.52 -21.09 15.91
CA GLU A 387 12.93 -21.18 15.50
C GLU A 387 13.58 -19.80 15.33
N LEU A 388 12.81 -18.70 15.47
CA LEU A 388 13.30 -17.34 15.27
C LEU A 388 13.67 -16.65 16.58
N ASN A 389 14.80 -15.93 16.57
CA ASN A 389 15.22 -15.07 17.67
C ASN A 389 14.70 -13.64 17.44
N ILE A 390 13.46 -13.38 17.84
CA ILE A 390 12.83 -12.07 17.62
C ILE A 390 13.18 -11.07 18.71
N GLU A 391 13.89 -10.02 18.32
CA GLU A 391 14.24 -8.88 19.16
C GLU A 391 13.45 -7.63 18.75
N VAL A 392 13.26 -6.69 19.69
CA VAL A 392 12.71 -5.37 19.39
C VAL A 392 13.84 -4.35 19.33
N ARG A 393 13.99 -3.64 18.21
CA ARG A 393 14.93 -2.52 18.07
C ARG A 393 14.23 -1.23 17.66
N LYS A 394 14.92 -0.11 17.88
CA LYS A 394 14.44 1.24 17.63
C LYS A 394 15.43 1.96 16.72
N ILE A 395 14.91 2.64 15.71
CA ILE A 395 15.67 3.54 14.86
C ILE A 395 15.05 4.92 15.00
N VAL A 396 15.82 5.85 15.57
CA VAL A 396 15.41 7.25 15.75
C VAL A 396 16.02 8.08 14.63
N TYR A 397 15.22 8.90 13.97
CA TYR A 397 15.70 9.80 12.92
C TYR A 397 14.84 11.07 12.83
N GLU A 398 15.48 12.19 12.55
CA GLU A 398 14.78 13.44 12.28
C GLU A 398 14.09 13.38 10.93
N ALA A 399 12.84 13.82 10.88
CA ALA A 399 12.10 14.04 9.65
C ALA A 399 11.05 15.14 9.79
N SER A 400 11.10 16.09 8.86
CA SER A 400 10.18 17.22 8.73
C SER A 400 10.06 17.98 10.04
N GLU A 401 11.20 18.41 10.59
CA GLU A 401 11.32 19.19 11.83
C GLU A 401 10.77 18.49 13.10
N GLY A 402 10.40 17.22 12.99
CA GLY A 402 10.01 16.37 14.11
C GLY A 402 10.90 15.13 14.19
N LEU A 403 10.58 14.26 15.15
CA LEU A 403 11.34 13.03 15.41
C LEU A 403 10.52 11.81 15.04
N GLU A 404 11.06 10.92 14.21
CA GLU A 404 10.47 9.62 13.92
C GLU A 404 11.23 8.53 14.70
N ILE A 405 10.48 7.60 15.25
CA ILE A 405 10.99 6.45 15.99
C ILE A 405 10.35 5.21 15.35
N PHE A 406 11.14 4.47 14.59
CA PHE A 406 10.73 3.21 13.97
C PHE A 406 11.07 2.07 14.94
N ILE A 407 10.05 1.46 15.53
CA ILE A 407 10.18 0.35 16.47
C ILE A 407 9.83 -0.93 15.72
N SER A 408 10.75 -1.88 15.62
CA SER A 408 10.51 -3.12 14.87
C SER A 408 10.83 -4.36 15.68
N ALA A 409 10.00 -5.38 15.52
CA ALA A 409 10.22 -6.74 15.99
C ALA A 409 10.78 -7.56 14.82
N GLU A 410 12.02 -8.00 14.93
CA GLU A 410 12.76 -8.63 13.84
C GLU A 410 13.63 -9.78 14.34
N ASP A 411 13.85 -10.76 13.47
CA ASP A 411 15.04 -11.61 13.54
C ASP A 411 16.15 -10.88 12.77
N PHE A 412 17.18 -10.41 13.48
CA PHE A 412 18.25 -9.62 12.87
C PHE A 412 19.31 -10.47 12.17
N GLU A 413 19.41 -11.75 12.52
CA GLU A 413 20.33 -12.69 11.88
C GLU A 413 19.76 -13.10 10.52
N GLU A 414 18.48 -13.44 10.48
CA GLU A 414 17.76 -13.85 9.27
C GLU A 414 17.24 -12.66 8.42
N GLU A 415 17.43 -11.43 8.92
CA GLU A 415 16.87 -10.18 8.37
C GLU A 415 15.35 -10.29 8.11
N LEU A 416 14.61 -10.83 9.07
CA LEU A 416 13.16 -11.06 9.00
C LEU A 416 12.38 -10.08 9.87
N LEU A 417 11.46 -9.34 9.26
CA LEU A 417 10.57 -8.39 9.92
C LEU A 417 9.22 -9.04 10.22
N VAL A 418 8.92 -9.18 11.51
CA VAL A 418 7.64 -9.70 12.02
C VAL A 418 6.61 -8.60 12.17
N GLY A 419 7.01 -7.43 12.66
CA GLY A 419 6.10 -6.31 12.84
C GLY A 419 6.84 -5.03 13.15
N TYR A 420 6.18 -3.90 12.98
CA TYR A 420 6.75 -2.60 13.30
C TYR A 420 5.67 -1.59 13.72
N LEU A 421 6.14 -0.54 14.39
CA LEU A 421 5.39 0.63 14.77
C LEU A 421 6.17 1.89 14.36
N ARG A 422 5.45 2.90 13.88
CA ARG A 422 5.97 4.25 13.59
C ARG A 422 5.43 5.22 14.65
N LEU A 423 6.31 5.69 15.52
CA LEU A 423 6.00 6.72 16.51
C LEU A 423 6.61 8.04 16.05
N ARG A 424 5.84 9.13 16.10
CA ARG A 424 6.30 10.47 15.79
C ARG A 424 6.16 11.38 17.00
N ILE A 425 7.19 12.19 17.23
CA ILE A 425 7.08 13.42 18.00
C ILE A 425 6.88 14.55 16.98
N PRO A 426 5.70 15.19 16.94
CA PRO A 426 5.39 16.22 15.95
C PRO A 426 6.37 17.40 15.99
N SER A 427 6.49 18.10 14.87
CA SER A 427 7.27 19.33 14.81
C SER A 427 6.57 20.47 15.58
N PRO A 428 7.27 21.57 15.91
CA PRO A 428 6.66 22.79 16.45
C PRO A 428 5.61 23.42 15.53
N LYS A 429 5.53 23.00 14.26
CA LYS A 429 4.57 23.49 13.25
C LYS A 429 3.35 22.55 13.11
N ALA A 430 3.15 21.61 14.02
CA ALA A 430 1.95 20.77 14.02
C ALA A 430 0.70 21.64 14.22
N HIS A 431 -0.25 21.55 13.29
CA HIS A 431 -1.43 22.45 13.27
C HIS A 431 -2.65 21.86 13.99
N ARG A 432 -2.69 20.55 14.19
CA ARG A 432 -3.81 19.86 14.86
C ARG A 432 -3.78 20.12 16.36
N PRO A 433 -4.83 20.69 16.98
CA PRO A 433 -4.87 20.90 18.42
C PRO A 433 -4.70 19.62 19.22
N GLU A 434 -5.22 18.49 18.71
CA GLU A 434 -5.11 17.20 19.40
C GLU A 434 -3.66 16.73 19.53
N ALA A 435 -2.85 17.02 18.50
CA ALA A 435 -1.46 16.57 18.33
C ALA A 435 -0.46 17.37 19.16
N LEU A 436 -0.83 18.56 19.63
CA LEU A 436 0.02 19.38 20.50
C LEU A 436 0.38 18.60 21.77
N ASP A 437 1.66 18.68 22.14
CA ASP A 437 2.26 18.02 23.31
C ASP A 437 1.93 16.53 23.42
N SER A 438 1.93 15.83 22.27
CA SER A 438 1.64 14.40 22.21
C SER A 438 2.59 13.65 21.30
N ALA A 439 2.76 12.35 21.58
CA ALA A 439 3.36 11.44 20.62
C ALA A 439 2.25 10.85 19.73
N ILE A 440 2.55 10.53 18.47
CA ILE A 440 1.58 9.97 17.53
C ILE A 440 2.08 8.64 16.96
N VAL A 441 1.36 7.56 17.24
CA VAL A 441 1.50 6.30 16.52
C VAL A 441 0.85 6.44 15.15
N ARG A 442 1.69 6.53 14.12
CA ARG A 442 1.29 6.71 12.70
C ARG A 442 0.92 5.40 12.03
N GLU A 443 1.53 4.31 12.47
CA GLU A 443 1.30 2.97 11.93
C GLU A 443 1.69 1.92 12.97
N LEU A 444 0.85 0.90 13.14
CA LEU A 444 1.20 -0.36 13.77
C LEU A 444 0.84 -1.47 12.79
N HIS A 445 1.83 -2.27 12.37
CA HIS A 445 1.63 -3.34 11.40
C HIS A 445 2.34 -4.62 11.84
N ILE A 446 1.57 -5.70 11.98
CA ILE A 446 2.11 -7.03 12.27
C ILE A 446 1.90 -7.94 11.04
N TYR A 447 2.99 -8.49 10.53
CA TYR A 447 2.98 -9.47 9.46
C TYR A 447 2.65 -10.87 10.00
N GLY A 448 2.08 -11.71 9.15
CA GLY A 448 1.71 -13.08 9.47
C GLY A 448 0.43 -13.49 8.75
N ARG A 449 0.19 -14.80 8.68
CA ARG A 449 -1.01 -15.39 8.11
C ARG A 449 -2.29 -14.82 8.77
N MET A 450 -3.26 -14.40 7.96
CA MET A 450 -4.61 -14.13 8.48
C MET A 450 -5.21 -15.44 8.96
N LEU A 451 -5.55 -15.50 10.23
CA LEU A 451 -6.50 -16.48 10.73
C LEU A 451 -7.84 -15.77 10.93
N PRO A 452 -8.96 -16.45 10.63
CA PRO A 452 -10.29 -15.93 10.96
C PRO A 452 -10.39 -15.56 12.44
N VAL A 453 -11.18 -14.54 12.76
CA VAL A 453 -11.44 -14.12 14.14
C VAL A 453 -12.03 -15.31 14.92
N GLY A 454 -11.39 -15.68 16.03
CA GLY A 454 -11.78 -16.83 16.86
C GLY A 454 -10.96 -18.10 16.63
N TRP A 455 -10.10 -18.14 15.60
CA TRP A 455 -9.25 -19.29 15.31
C TRP A 455 -7.82 -19.04 15.78
N ARG A 456 -7.26 -19.98 16.54
CA ARG A 456 -5.86 -19.96 16.99
C ARG A 456 -5.09 -21.00 16.17
N ALA A 457 -4.11 -20.57 15.39
CA ALA A 457 -3.04 -21.44 14.92
C ALA A 457 -1.79 -21.06 15.73
N PRO A 458 -1.19 -22.00 16.50
CA PRO A 458 0.04 -21.75 17.27
C PRO A 458 1.20 -21.16 16.45
N GLN A 459 1.15 -21.33 15.12
CA GLN A 459 2.17 -20.94 14.16
C GLN A 459 1.98 -19.55 13.52
N ALA A 460 0.93 -18.78 13.85
CA ALA A 460 0.71 -17.47 13.22
C ALA A 460 1.36 -16.30 14.01
N PHE A 461 2.25 -15.54 13.36
CA PHE A 461 2.96 -14.40 13.95
C PHE A 461 2.04 -13.30 14.55
N GLN A 462 0.87 -13.06 13.96
CA GLN A 462 -0.06 -12.01 14.41
C GLN A 462 -0.66 -12.23 15.80
N HIS A 463 -0.63 -13.45 16.34
CA HIS A 463 -1.29 -13.81 17.59
C HIS A 463 -0.33 -13.96 18.79
N ARG A 464 0.95 -13.60 18.63
CA ARG A 464 1.99 -13.72 19.67
C ARG A 464 2.20 -12.45 20.52
N GLY A 465 1.22 -11.55 20.54
CA GLY A 465 1.28 -10.35 21.38
C GLY A 465 2.22 -9.24 20.89
N TRP A 466 2.89 -9.39 19.74
CA TRP A 466 3.80 -8.38 19.18
C TRP A 466 3.17 -7.00 19.02
N GLY A 467 1.89 -6.92 18.63
CA GLY A 467 1.17 -5.65 18.53
C GLY A 467 1.10 -4.90 19.87
N LYS A 468 0.81 -5.63 20.96
CA LYS A 468 0.77 -5.06 22.31
C LYS A 468 2.16 -4.61 22.75
N ARG A 469 3.17 -5.48 22.57
CA ARG A 469 4.56 -5.19 22.95
C ARG A 469 5.12 -3.96 22.24
N LEU A 470 4.88 -3.82 20.93
CA LEU A 470 5.31 -2.63 20.19
C LEU A 470 4.59 -1.36 20.65
N LEU A 471 3.31 -1.47 21.03
CA LEU A 471 2.54 -0.34 21.57
C LEU A 471 3.06 0.09 22.95
N GLU A 472 3.33 -0.86 23.85
CA GLU A 472 3.96 -0.61 25.16
C GLU A 472 5.33 0.07 25.01
N GLU A 473 6.15 -0.36 24.04
CA GLU A 473 7.42 0.30 23.74
C GLU A 473 7.23 1.74 23.24
N ALA A 474 6.18 2.01 22.46
CA ALA A 474 5.85 3.35 22.00
C ALA A 474 5.41 4.27 23.15
N GLU A 475 4.59 3.75 24.06
CA GLU A 475 4.15 4.43 25.28
C GLU A 475 5.36 4.79 26.16
N CYS A 476 6.27 3.83 26.39
CA CYS A 476 7.53 4.08 27.10
C CYS A 476 8.40 5.17 26.44
N GLU A 477 8.49 5.17 25.10
CA GLU A 477 9.29 6.18 24.38
C GLU A 477 8.67 7.59 24.44
N ALA A 478 7.35 7.69 24.55
CA ALA A 478 6.65 8.95 24.76
C ALA A 478 6.88 9.48 26.20
N VAL A 479 6.74 8.63 27.23
CA VAL A 479 7.00 9.00 28.63
C VAL A 479 8.44 9.47 28.84
N LYS A 480 9.43 8.76 28.26
CA LYS A 480 10.86 9.16 28.33
C LYS A 480 11.13 10.56 27.77
N ARG A 481 10.22 11.09 26.95
CA ARG A 481 10.31 12.43 26.34
C ARG A 481 9.43 13.46 27.04
N GLY A 482 8.88 13.11 28.21
CA GLY A 482 8.05 14.02 29.01
C GLY A 482 6.66 14.25 28.41
N LEU A 483 6.16 13.34 27.57
CA LEU A 483 4.83 13.45 26.98
C LEU A 483 3.83 12.66 27.82
N GLU A 484 2.69 13.27 28.13
CA GLU A 484 1.63 12.69 28.97
C GLU A 484 0.51 12.05 28.14
N LYS A 485 0.59 12.18 26.81
CA LYS A 485 -0.47 11.76 25.89
C LYS A 485 0.12 11.11 24.65
N ILE A 486 -0.46 9.99 24.25
CA ILE A 486 -0.17 9.32 22.98
C ILE A 486 -1.44 9.21 22.15
N LEU A 487 -1.32 9.53 20.86
CA LEU A 487 -2.36 9.42 19.86
C LEU A 487 -2.07 8.25 18.92
N VAL A 488 -3.11 7.74 18.27
CA VAL A 488 -3.02 6.71 17.24
C VAL A 488 -3.87 7.09 16.05
N THR A 489 -3.24 7.12 14.87
CA THR A 489 -3.96 7.20 13.60
C THR A 489 -4.45 5.79 13.22
N SER A 490 -5.72 5.50 13.52
CA SER A 490 -6.30 4.17 13.36
C SER A 490 -7.25 4.09 12.18
N GLY A 491 -7.20 2.97 11.44
CA GLY A 491 -8.31 2.59 10.56
C GLY A 491 -9.60 2.36 11.38
N LEU A 492 -10.75 2.60 10.76
CA LEU A 492 -12.05 2.58 11.46
C LEU A 492 -12.31 1.23 12.14
N GLY A 493 -12.23 0.13 11.40
CA GLY A 493 -12.41 -1.23 11.91
C GLY A 493 -11.28 -1.75 12.81
N VAL A 494 -10.30 -0.90 13.15
CA VAL A 494 -9.18 -1.21 14.04
C VAL A 494 -9.28 -0.44 15.36
N LYS A 495 -10.12 0.60 15.46
CA LYS A 495 -10.32 1.35 16.72
C LYS A 495 -10.69 0.46 17.91
N PRO A 496 -11.55 -0.58 17.79
CA PRO A 496 -11.82 -1.48 18.91
C PRO A 496 -10.59 -2.23 19.44
N TYR A 497 -9.54 -2.43 18.62
CA TYR A 497 -8.28 -2.99 19.10
C TYR A 497 -7.59 -2.06 20.08
N TYR A 498 -7.49 -0.77 19.77
CA TYR A 498 -6.89 0.23 20.66
C TYR A 498 -7.76 0.49 21.89
N ALA A 499 -9.09 0.45 21.76
CA ALA A 499 -10.01 0.56 22.90
C ALA A 499 -9.77 -0.52 23.97
N ARG A 500 -9.50 -1.76 23.55
CA ARG A 500 -9.12 -2.85 24.48
C ARG A 500 -7.78 -2.63 25.18
N HIS A 501 -6.95 -1.71 24.70
CA HIS A 501 -5.66 -1.34 25.30
C HIS A 501 -5.73 0.01 26.04
N GLY A 502 -6.94 0.50 26.36
CA GLY A 502 -7.15 1.70 27.16
C GLY A 502 -7.17 3.01 26.37
N TYR A 503 -7.22 2.97 25.05
CA TYR A 503 -7.35 4.17 24.23
C TYR A 503 -8.82 4.57 24.06
N ILE A 504 -9.11 5.87 24.07
CA ILE A 504 -10.44 6.44 23.85
C ILE A 504 -10.47 7.28 22.58
N HIS A 505 -11.67 7.59 22.06
CA HIS A 505 -11.80 8.48 20.91
C HIS A 505 -11.38 9.91 21.29
N TYR A 506 -10.57 10.55 20.45
CA TYR A 506 -10.16 11.95 20.62
C TYR A 506 -9.98 12.60 19.24
N GLY A 507 -10.98 13.37 18.81
CA GLY A 507 -11.03 13.90 17.45
C GLY A 507 -10.98 12.77 16.41
N PRO A 508 -10.10 12.85 15.38
CA PRO A 508 -9.92 11.78 14.42
C PRO A 508 -9.04 10.61 14.92
N TYR A 509 -8.48 10.71 16.13
CA TYR A 509 -7.53 9.75 16.69
C TYR A 509 -8.15 8.83 17.74
N MET A 510 -7.39 7.79 18.11
CA MET A 510 -7.53 7.13 19.42
C MET A 510 -6.43 7.69 20.33
N ALA A 511 -6.74 8.05 21.57
CA ALA A 511 -5.79 8.66 22.51
C ALA A 511 -5.74 7.90 23.83
N LYS A 512 -4.58 7.93 24.49
CA LYS A 512 -4.38 7.40 25.84
C LYS A 512 -3.50 8.38 26.63
N THR A 513 -3.89 8.65 27.87
CA THR A 513 -3.04 9.33 28.86
C THR A 513 -2.03 8.32 29.40
N LEU A 514 -0.76 8.72 29.46
CA LEU A 514 0.38 7.85 29.72
C LEU A 514 0.76 7.74 31.19
#